data_AF-A0A5E4FPS7-F1
#
_entry.id   AF-A0A5E4FPS7-F1
#
_cell.length_a   1.000
_cell.length_b   1.000
_cell.length_c   1.000
_cell.angle_alpha   90.00
_cell.angle_beta   90.00
_cell.angle_gamma   90.00
#
_symmetry.space_group_name_H-M   'P 1'
#
loop_
_entity.id
_entity.type
_entity.pdbx_description
1 polymer ?
#
loop_
_entity_poly.entity_id
_entity_poly.type
_entity_poly.pdbx_seq_one_letter_code
_entity_poly.pdbx_strand_id
1 'polypeptide(L)'
;MASNGKHGSPSYVPSAPSLPESYRQQYFQGSGGSYGYGQQHSQGNGSSYSYGQQQGPSSYGHSGFPPGTDPAVISSFQMVDRDRSGFIDDNELQQALSSGYQRFSLRTIRLLIFLFKSPNDPLRVGPKEFAALWTCLGQWRGIFEKYDKDRSGKIDSMELRDALYSLGLAIPPSVLQLLISKYDDGSGSRVELNFDSFVECGMIVKGLTDKFKERDLRYTGSATINYDTFMSMVIPFFVSYN
;
A
#
# COMPACT_ATOMS: atom_id res chain seq x y z
N MET A 1 -1.36 13.08 52.46
CA MET A 1 -0.35 12.23 51.80
C MET A 1 -0.88 11.84 50.44
N ALA A 2 -0.09 12.18 49.41
CA ALA A 2 -0.11 11.89 47.98
C ALA A 2 -1.38 11.34 47.29
N SER A 3 -1.93 12.16 46.39
CA SER A 3 -2.66 11.77 45.18
C SER A 3 -1.64 11.26 44.15
N ASN A 4 -1.89 10.10 43.53
CA ASN A 4 -1.03 9.57 42.48
C ASN A 4 -1.83 9.45 41.17
N GLY A 5 -1.65 10.46 40.31
CA GLY A 5 -2.14 10.47 38.95
C GLY A 5 -1.36 9.48 38.08
N LYS A 6 -2.07 8.55 37.43
CA LYS A 6 -1.52 7.76 36.33
C LYS A 6 -1.69 8.56 35.04
N HIS A 7 -0.60 9.19 34.60
CA HIS A 7 -0.45 9.64 33.22
C HIS A 7 -0.40 8.41 32.31
N GLY A 8 -1.48 8.16 31.56
CA GLY A 8 -1.44 7.30 30.39
C GLY A 8 -0.83 8.07 29.24
N SER A 9 0.38 7.70 28.81
CA SER A 9 0.94 8.14 27.54
C SER A 9 0.02 7.66 26.42
N PRO A 10 -0.39 8.50 25.46
CA PRO A 10 -1.11 8.01 24.29
C PRO A 10 -0.15 7.16 23.45
N SER A 11 -0.31 5.84 23.52
CA SER A 11 0.33 4.91 22.59
C SER A 11 -0.16 5.24 21.18
N TYR A 12 0.65 5.96 20.41
CA TYR A 12 0.36 6.27 19.01
C TYR A 12 0.52 4.98 18.21
N VAL A 13 -0.59 4.26 18.04
CA VAL A 13 -0.64 3.13 17.11
C VAL A 13 -0.52 3.74 15.72
N PRO A 14 0.41 3.28 14.85
CA PRO A 14 0.43 3.73 13.48
C PRO A 14 -0.96 3.50 12.89
N SER A 15 -1.47 4.50 12.19
CA SER A 15 -2.57 4.32 11.23
C SER A 15 -1.96 4.42 9.85
N ALA A 16 -2.66 3.98 8.80
CA ALA A 16 -2.20 4.20 7.43
C ALA A 16 -1.77 5.67 7.26
N PRO A 17 -0.56 5.92 6.72
CA PRO A 17 0.06 7.24 6.75
C PRO A 17 -0.70 8.21 5.84
N SER A 18 -0.74 9.48 6.20
CA SER A 18 -0.97 10.54 5.21
C SER A 18 0.29 10.73 4.37
N LEU A 19 0.17 10.85 3.05
CA LEU A 19 1.33 11.04 2.16
C LEU A 19 2.17 12.26 2.57
N PRO A 20 3.52 12.15 2.60
CA PRO A 20 4.42 13.30 2.64
C PRO A 20 4.22 14.21 1.43
N GLU A 21 4.42 15.53 1.58
CA GLU A 21 4.20 16.53 0.52
C GLU A 21 5.01 16.26 -0.75
N SER A 22 6.21 15.68 -0.62
CA SER A 22 7.07 15.28 -1.73
C SER A 22 6.41 14.26 -2.68
N TYR A 23 5.61 13.33 -2.14
CA TYR A 23 4.90 12.31 -2.94
C TYR A 23 3.56 12.82 -3.48
N ARG A 24 2.96 13.84 -2.87
CA ARG A 24 1.73 14.47 -3.40
C ARG A 24 1.95 15.12 -4.76
N GLN A 25 3.14 15.67 -5.02
CA GLN A 25 3.41 16.35 -6.30
C GLN A 25 3.57 15.40 -7.48
N GLN A 26 4.02 14.16 -7.26
CA GLN A 26 4.34 13.21 -8.33
C GLN A 26 3.10 12.60 -9.01
N TYR A 27 1.93 12.63 -8.36
CA TYR A 27 0.66 12.13 -8.93
C TYR A 27 -0.29 13.22 -9.44
N PHE A 28 -0.02 14.50 -9.12
CA PHE A 28 -0.80 15.63 -9.65
C PHE A 28 -0.20 16.24 -10.92
N GLN A 29 0.92 15.70 -11.42
CA GLN A 29 1.60 16.23 -12.60
C GLN A 29 2.08 15.09 -13.51
N GLY A 30 1.43 14.93 -14.66
CA GLY A 30 2.06 14.36 -15.85
C GLY A 30 1.81 12.88 -16.13
N SER A 31 0.73 12.61 -16.85
CA SER A 31 0.71 11.58 -17.88
C SER A 31 1.78 11.88 -18.95
N GLY A 32 2.70 10.94 -19.18
CA GLY A 32 3.62 10.90 -20.32
C GLY A 32 5.08 11.22 -19.99
N GLY A 33 5.99 10.28 -20.24
CA GLY A 33 7.42 10.59 -20.20
C GLY A 33 8.34 9.39 -20.07
N SER A 34 8.88 8.97 -21.21
CA SER A 34 9.96 8.00 -21.40
C SER A 34 11.24 8.40 -20.64
N TYR A 35 11.94 7.44 -20.02
CA TYR A 35 13.31 7.64 -19.51
C TYR A 35 14.26 6.65 -20.17
N GLY A 36 15.00 7.18 -21.14
CA GLY A 36 16.14 6.55 -21.79
C GLY A 36 17.43 6.69 -20.99
N TYR A 37 18.35 5.78 -21.30
CA TYR A 37 19.71 5.66 -20.80
C TYR A 37 20.57 6.93 -20.95
N GLY A 38 21.48 7.15 -20.00
CA GLY A 38 22.60 8.10 -20.10
C GLY A 38 23.74 7.76 -19.13
N GLN A 39 24.89 7.39 -19.70
CA GLN A 39 26.18 7.10 -19.07
C GLN A 39 26.95 8.37 -18.63
N GLN A 40 28.11 8.13 -17.97
CA GLN A 40 29.31 8.97 -17.76
C GLN A 40 29.37 9.77 -16.45
N HIS A 41 30.50 9.93 -15.75
CA HIS A 41 31.93 9.76 -16.08
C HIS A 41 32.75 9.48 -14.79
N SER A 42 33.94 8.91 -14.96
CA SER A 42 34.94 8.62 -13.93
C SER A 42 35.97 9.76 -13.83
N GLN A 43 36.42 10.10 -12.63
CA GLN A 43 37.74 10.71 -12.41
C GLN A 43 38.21 10.41 -10.98
N GLY A 44 39.43 9.87 -10.87
CA GLY A 44 40.09 9.56 -9.61
C GLY A 44 41.35 10.38 -9.36
N ASN A 45 41.73 10.50 -8.08
CA ASN A 45 43.07 10.64 -7.48
C ASN A 45 42.83 10.97 -5.98
N GLY A 46 43.50 10.53 -4.92
CA GLY A 46 44.61 9.62 -4.63
C GLY A 46 44.89 9.75 -3.11
N SER A 47 45.21 8.62 -2.44
CA SER A 47 46.09 8.39 -1.24
C SER A 47 46.12 9.38 -0.03
N SER A 48 46.22 9.04 1.26
CA SER A 48 46.40 7.78 2.02
C SER A 48 46.43 8.01 3.57
N TYR A 49 46.15 6.94 4.34
CA TYR A 49 46.42 6.57 5.77
C TYR A 49 46.01 7.45 6.99
N SER A 50 45.19 6.87 7.91
CA SER A 50 45.62 6.47 9.28
C SER A 50 44.50 5.77 10.09
N TYR A 51 44.92 4.91 11.01
CA TYR A 51 44.18 3.94 11.84
C TYR A 51 43.33 4.58 12.97
N GLY A 52 42.22 3.92 13.31
CA GLY A 52 41.45 4.15 14.54
C GLY A 52 40.25 3.21 14.65
N GLN A 53 40.47 1.99 15.14
CA GLN A 53 39.39 1.09 15.54
C GLN A 53 38.60 1.69 16.71
N GLN A 54 37.30 1.84 16.54
CA GLN A 54 36.35 1.65 17.63
C GLN A 54 35.07 1.06 17.04
N GLN A 55 34.90 -0.24 17.25
CA GLN A 55 33.71 -0.99 16.85
C GLN A 55 32.55 -0.53 17.73
N GLY A 56 31.72 0.36 17.19
CA GLY A 56 30.36 0.59 17.68
C GLY A 56 29.47 -0.62 17.31
N PRO A 57 28.44 -0.92 18.11
CA PRO A 57 27.58 -2.08 17.84
C PRO A 57 26.93 -1.93 16.47
N SER A 58 27.09 -2.95 15.63
CA SER A 58 26.49 -3.07 14.31
C SER A 58 25.00 -2.73 14.35
N SER A 59 24.64 -1.58 13.77
CA SER A 59 23.25 -1.18 13.57
C SER A 59 22.66 -2.03 12.45
N TYR A 60 22.07 -3.16 12.81
CA TYR A 60 21.39 -4.12 11.93
C TYR A 60 20.09 -3.57 11.28
N GLY A 61 19.83 -2.26 11.34
CA GLY A 61 18.51 -1.68 10.98
C GLY A 61 18.38 -1.05 9.58
N HIS A 62 19.46 -0.88 8.81
CA HIS A 62 19.43 -0.07 7.58
C HIS A 62 19.62 -0.83 6.25
N SER A 63 19.87 -2.14 6.26
CA SER A 63 20.32 -2.87 5.06
C SER A 63 19.22 -3.34 4.09
N GLY A 64 17.95 -2.98 4.31
CA GLY A 64 16.83 -3.48 3.49
C GLY A 64 16.04 -2.43 2.69
N PHE A 65 16.17 -1.14 3.01
CA PHE A 65 15.39 -0.08 2.36
C PHE A 65 16.05 0.44 1.07
N PRO A 66 15.27 0.78 0.03
CA PRO A 66 15.79 1.50 -1.13
C PRO A 66 16.48 2.82 -0.75
N PRO A 67 17.55 3.22 -1.45
CA PRO A 67 18.17 4.53 -1.25
C PRO A 67 17.15 5.67 -1.40
N GLY A 68 17.18 6.63 -0.48
CA GLY A 68 16.24 7.78 -0.48
C GLY A 68 14.86 7.48 0.10
N THR A 69 14.65 6.31 0.73
CA THR A 69 13.41 6.04 1.48
C THR A 69 13.25 7.07 2.60
N ASP A 70 12.05 7.66 2.68
CA ASP A 70 11.71 8.67 3.70
C ASP A 70 11.94 8.11 5.12
N PRO A 71 12.65 8.85 6.01
CA PRO A 71 12.87 8.44 7.40
C PRO A 71 11.57 8.12 8.17
N ALA A 72 10.45 8.74 7.83
CA ALA A 72 9.15 8.46 8.43
C ALA A 72 8.65 7.05 8.07
N VAL A 73 8.93 6.56 6.85
CA VAL A 73 8.59 5.20 6.41
C VAL A 73 9.45 4.18 7.14
N ILE A 74 10.75 4.45 7.29
CA ILE A 74 11.68 3.60 8.05
C ILE A 74 11.24 3.51 9.52
N SER A 75 10.91 4.65 10.11
CA SER A 75 10.41 4.71 11.50
C SER A 75 9.08 3.97 11.65
N SER A 76 8.18 4.11 10.67
CA SER A 76 6.92 3.37 10.65
C SER A 76 7.17 1.87 10.62
N PHE A 77 8.05 1.37 9.75
CA PHE A 77 8.40 -0.05 9.71
C PHE A 77 8.87 -0.57 11.06
N GLN A 78 9.77 0.14 11.74
CA GLN A 78 10.28 -0.25 13.06
C GLN A 78 9.20 -0.24 14.15
N MET A 79 8.14 0.55 13.99
CA MET A 79 6.99 0.54 14.90
C MET A 79 6.00 -0.58 14.59
N VAL A 80 5.90 -0.99 13.33
CA VAL A 80 5.02 -2.09 12.89
C VAL A 80 5.66 -3.44 13.20
N ASP A 81 6.97 -3.59 12.98
CA ASP A 81 7.79 -4.78 13.30
C ASP A 81 7.97 -4.89 14.83
N ARG A 82 6.98 -5.49 15.49
CA ARG A 82 6.90 -5.53 16.96
C ARG A 82 7.83 -6.58 17.53
N ASP A 83 7.99 -7.69 16.83
CA ASP A 83 8.89 -8.76 17.24
C ASP A 83 10.35 -8.52 16.81
N ARG A 84 10.59 -7.49 15.99
CA ARG A 84 11.90 -7.11 15.45
C ARG A 84 12.53 -8.21 14.61
N SER A 85 11.70 -9.00 13.93
CA SER A 85 12.15 -10.04 13.02
C SER A 85 12.78 -9.48 11.74
N GLY A 86 12.57 -8.19 11.44
CA GLY A 86 13.00 -7.55 10.20
C GLY A 86 12.02 -7.78 9.04
N PHE A 87 10.83 -8.32 9.34
CA PHE A 87 9.76 -8.59 8.38
C PHE A 87 8.41 -8.30 9.03
N ILE A 88 7.43 -7.85 8.23
CA ILE A 88 6.07 -7.62 8.71
C ILE A 88 5.17 -8.80 8.35
N ASP A 89 4.46 -9.34 9.35
CA ASP A 89 3.42 -10.34 9.18
C ASP A 89 1.98 -9.77 9.13
N ASP A 90 0.98 -10.65 8.96
CA ASP A 90 -0.43 -10.25 8.87
C ASP A 90 -0.97 -9.65 10.18
N ASN A 91 -0.53 -10.13 11.34
CA ASN A 91 -0.96 -9.60 12.62
C ASN A 91 -0.39 -8.22 12.88
N GLU A 92 0.89 -8.02 12.59
CA GLU A 92 1.58 -6.75 12.74
C GLU A 92 0.99 -5.69 11.80
N LEU A 93 0.80 -6.03 10.52
CA LEU A 93 0.19 -5.12 9.56
C LEU A 93 -1.27 -4.81 9.92
N GLN A 94 -2.06 -5.81 10.34
CA GLN A 94 -3.44 -5.56 10.76
C GLN A 94 -3.49 -4.60 11.94
N GLN A 95 -2.62 -4.78 12.94
CA GLN A 95 -2.57 -3.91 14.11
C GLN A 95 -2.12 -2.48 13.76
N ALA A 96 -1.23 -2.33 12.78
CA ALA A 96 -0.74 -1.03 12.31
C ALA A 96 -1.69 -0.30 11.36
N LEU A 97 -2.69 -0.98 10.80
CA LEU A 97 -3.70 -0.34 9.96
C LEU A 97 -5.03 -0.15 10.68
N SER A 98 -5.25 -0.92 11.75
CA SER A 98 -6.45 -0.80 12.59
C SER A 98 -6.25 0.28 13.64
N SER A 99 -7.17 1.24 13.68
CA SER A 99 -7.15 2.36 14.65
C SER A 99 -8.51 2.52 15.31
N GLY A 100 -8.52 2.68 16.63
CA GLY A 100 -9.75 2.83 17.42
C GLY A 100 -10.73 1.67 17.17
N TYR A 101 -11.90 2.01 16.61
CA TYR A 101 -12.98 1.06 16.30
C TYR A 101 -12.98 0.54 14.85
N GLN A 102 -12.09 1.04 14.00
CA GLN A 102 -11.95 0.58 12.61
C GLN A 102 -10.85 -0.48 12.54
N ARG A 103 -11.23 -1.71 12.21
CA ARG A 103 -10.30 -2.81 12.01
C ARG A 103 -10.24 -3.17 10.54
N PHE A 104 -9.03 -3.25 10.00
CA PHE A 104 -8.81 -3.81 8.67
C PHE A 104 -9.11 -5.29 8.68
N SER A 105 -9.91 -5.77 7.72
CA SER A 105 -10.22 -7.18 7.58
C SER A 105 -8.93 -7.96 7.25
N LEU A 106 -8.81 -9.19 7.78
CA LEU A 106 -7.68 -10.07 7.44
C LEU A 106 -7.61 -10.33 5.94
N ARG A 107 -8.75 -10.30 5.24
CA ARG A 107 -8.81 -10.41 3.78
C ARG A 107 -8.03 -9.28 3.11
N THR A 108 -8.27 -8.04 3.49
CA THR A 108 -7.54 -6.87 2.95
C THR A 108 -6.07 -6.95 3.29
N ILE A 109 -5.72 -7.30 4.54
CA ILE A 109 -4.33 -7.43 4.98
C ILE A 109 -3.58 -8.47 4.15
N ARG A 110 -4.18 -9.65 3.94
CA ARG A 110 -3.59 -10.73 3.15
C ARG A 110 -3.46 -10.35 1.68
N LEU A 111 -4.46 -9.65 1.12
CA LEU A 111 -4.36 -9.08 -0.22
C LEU A 111 -3.17 -8.11 -0.33
N LEU A 112 -3.02 -7.20 0.63
CA LEU A 112 -1.92 -6.24 0.67
C LEU A 112 -0.56 -6.91 0.76
N ILE A 113 -0.40 -7.89 1.65
CA ILE A 113 0.83 -8.70 1.73
C ILE A 113 1.07 -9.39 0.40
N PHE A 114 0.06 -10.05 -0.17
CA PHE A 114 0.20 -10.75 -1.44
C PHE A 114 0.64 -9.84 -2.60
N LEU A 115 0.12 -8.61 -2.67
CA LEU A 115 0.43 -7.69 -3.76
C LEU A 115 1.82 -7.07 -3.65
N PHE A 116 2.37 -6.95 -2.44
CA PHE A 116 3.64 -6.28 -2.21
C PHE A 116 4.79 -7.21 -1.83
N LYS A 117 4.51 -8.45 -1.41
CA LYS A 117 5.53 -9.41 -0.96
C LYS A 117 6.64 -9.64 -1.98
N SER A 118 7.76 -10.15 -1.45
CA SER A 118 8.86 -10.62 -2.29
C SER A 118 8.45 -11.88 -3.08
N PRO A 119 9.00 -12.13 -4.27
CA PRO A 119 8.84 -13.41 -4.96
C PRO A 119 9.35 -14.60 -4.14
N ASN A 120 10.35 -14.37 -3.29
CA ASN A 120 11.06 -15.41 -2.54
C ASN A 120 10.46 -15.71 -1.17
N ASP A 121 9.57 -14.86 -0.64
CA ASP A 121 8.84 -15.08 0.61
C ASP A 121 7.35 -14.79 0.37
N PRO A 122 6.48 -15.83 0.37
CA PRO A 122 5.07 -15.66 0.06
C PRO A 122 4.23 -15.02 1.17
N LEU A 123 4.75 -14.91 2.39
CA LEU A 123 3.93 -14.61 3.58
C LEU A 123 4.36 -13.36 4.34
N ARG A 124 5.51 -12.78 4.01
CA ARG A 124 6.07 -11.66 4.77
C ARG A 124 6.49 -10.49 3.88
N VAL A 125 6.45 -9.30 4.46
CA VAL A 125 6.82 -8.04 3.80
C VAL A 125 8.13 -7.53 4.38
N GLY A 126 9.18 -7.48 3.55
CA GLY A 126 10.46 -6.90 3.93
C GLY A 126 10.46 -5.37 3.86
N PRO A 127 11.56 -4.70 4.27
CA PRO A 127 11.66 -3.25 4.30
C PRO A 127 11.35 -2.56 2.96
N LYS A 128 11.86 -3.12 1.85
CA LYS A 128 11.63 -2.59 0.50
C LYS A 128 10.15 -2.69 0.11
N GLU A 129 9.56 -3.86 0.32
CA GLU A 129 8.17 -4.13 0.02
C GLU A 129 7.24 -3.26 0.89
N PHE A 130 7.59 -3.08 2.16
CA PHE A 130 6.86 -2.23 3.08
C PHE A 130 6.90 -0.76 2.65
N ALA A 131 8.05 -0.25 2.20
CA ALA A 131 8.12 1.14 1.73
C ALA A 131 7.17 1.39 0.55
N ALA A 132 7.07 0.45 -0.39
CA ALA A 132 6.12 0.51 -1.49
C ALA A 132 4.66 0.40 -1.02
N LEU A 133 4.37 -0.55 -0.12
CA LEU A 133 3.06 -0.75 0.50
C LEU A 133 2.58 0.51 1.23
N TRP A 134 3.42 1.05 2.12
CA TRP A 134 3.11 2.19 2.98
C TRP A 134 2.84 3.45 2.15
N THR A 135 3.64 3.66 1.09
CA THR A 135 3.42 4.73 0.12
C THR A 135 2.09 4.56 -0.61
N CYS A 136 1.78 3.35 -1.06
CA CYS A 136 0.53 3.05 -1.75
C CYS A 136 -0.69 3.28 -0.83
N LEU A 137 -0.63 2.84 0.42
CA LEU A 137 -1.71 3.07 1.40
C LEU A 137 -1.91 4.56 1.66
N GLY A 138 -0.84 5.36 1.71
CA GLY A 138 -0.96 6.80 1.82
C GLY A 138 -1.65 7.45 0.62
N GLN A 139 -1.39 6.94 -0.60
CA GLN A 139 -2.11 7.40 -1.80
C GLN A 139 -3.61 7.09 -1.69
N TRP A 140 -3.96 5.87 -1.31
CA TRP A 140 -5.36 5.49 -1.11
C TRP A 140 -6.02 6.31 0.00
N ARG A 141 -5.32 6.62 1.10
CA ARG A 141 -5.80 7.52 2.16
C ARG A 141 -6.10 8.91 1.62
N GLY A 142 -5.16 9.48 0.86
CA GLY A 142 -5.35 10.80 0.25
C GLY A 142 -6.50 10.86 -0.76
N ILE A 143 -6.74 9.77 -1.50
CA ILE A 143 -7.88 9.67 -2.41
C ILE A 143 -9.17 9.52 -1.62
N PHE A 144 -9.21 8.66 -0.60
CA PHE A 144 -10.37 8.52 0.26
C PHE A 144 -10.80 9.87 0.85
N GLU A 145 -9.86 10.61 1.46
CA GLU A 145 -10.14 11.92 2.05
C GLU A 145 -10.55 12.99 1.03
N LYS A 146 -10.09 12.86 -0.22
CA LYS A 146 -10.47 13.77 -1.31
C LYS A 146 -11.90 13.49 -1.81
N TYR A 147 -12.31 12.23 -1.82
CA TYR A 147 -13.58 11.80 -2.42
C TYR A 147 -14.71 11.60 -1.41
N ASP A 148 -14.42 11.45 -0.12
CA ASP A 148 -15.36 11.56 1.00
C ASP A 148 -15.75 13.04 1.18
N LYS A 149 -16.60 13.54 0.27
CA LYS A 149 -16.90 14.98 0.16
C LYS A 149 -17.75 15.48 1.30
N ASP A 150 -18.62 14.62 1.81
CA ASP A 150 -19.50 14.91 2.93
C ASP A 150 -18.84 14.68 4.29
N ARG A 151 -17.61 14.13 4.31
CA ARG A 151 -16.85 13.78 5.53
C ARG A 151 -17.61 12.81 6.42
N SER A 152 -18.39 11.92 5.82
CA SER A 152 -19.08 10.84 6.50
C SER A 152 -18.11 9.81 7.07
N GLY A 153 -16.86 9.80 6.61
CA GLY A 153 -15.88 8.75 6.91
C GLY A 153 -16.14 7.47 6.11
N LYS A 154 -16.94 7.58 5.03
CA LYS A 154 -17.25 6.50 4.10
C LYS A 154 -17.26 7.03 2.66
N ILE A 155 -17.27 6.11 1.70
CA ILE A 155 -17.32 6.41 0.26
C ILE A 155 -18.58 5.77 -0.32
N ASP A 156 -19.46 6.57 -0.90
CA ASP A 156 -20.63 6.07 -1.60
C ASP A 156 -20.31 5.56 -3.03
N SER A 157 -21.32 5.04 -3.73
CA SER A 157 -21.16 4.49 -5.08
C SER A 157 -20.71 5.51 -6.14
N MET A 158 -21.13 6.77 -6.00
CA MET A 158 -20.80 7.85 -6.93
C MET A 158 -19.39 8.36 -6.64
N GLU A 159 -19.03 8.51 -5.37
CA GLU A 159 -17.69 8.86 -4.93
C GLU A 159 -16.67 7.78 -5.30
N LEU A 160 -17.02 6.50 -5.16
CA LEU A 160 -16.18 5.38 -5.59
C LEU A 160 -15.91 5.44 -7.09
N ARG A 161 -16.93 5.69 -7.91
CA ARG A 161 -16.78 5.83 -9.36
C ARG A 161 -15.82 6.96 -9.70
N ASP A 162 -16.01 8.13 -9.11
CA ASP A 162 -15.19 9.31 -9.38
C ASP A 162 -13.74 9.10 -8.88
N ALA A 163 -13.55 8.41 -7.75
CA ALA A 163 -12.25 8.04 -7.21
C ALA A 163 -11.50 7.08 -8.13
N LEU A 164 -12.13 5.98 -8.57
CA LEU A 164 -11.55 5.02 -9.51
C LEU A 164 -11.22 5.69 -10.85
N TYR A 165 -12.10 6.56 -11.35
CA TYR A 165 -11.84 7.31 -12.57
C TYR A 165 -10.60 8.21 -12.44
N SER A 166 -10.42 8.85 -11.28
CA SER A 166 -9.25 9.70 -11.02
C SER A 166 -7.91 8.95 -10.99
N LEU A 167 -7.96 7.64 -10.73
CA LEU A 167 -6.83 6.72 -10.80
C LEU A 167 -6.54 6.22 -12.22
N GLY A 168 -7.29 6.69 -13.23
CA GLY A 168 -7.21 6.22 -14.60
C GLY A 168 -7.89 4.87 -14.83
N LEU A 169 -8.78 4.46 -13.92
CA LEU A 169 -9.54 3.21 -14.00
C LEU A 169 -10.96 3.51 -14.50
N ALA A 170 -11.15 3.43 -15.82
CA ALA A 170 -12.46 3.56 -16.44
C ALA A 170 -13.25 2.25 -16.33
N ILE A 171 -13.94 2.06 -15.21
CA ILE A 171 -14.68 0.84 -14.93
C ILE A 171 -16.07 0.88 -15.61
N PRO A 172 -16.45 -0.14 -16.40
CA PRO A 172 -17.78 -0.21 -16.99
C PRO A 172 -18.87 -0.18 -15.91
N PRO A 173 -20.03 0.48 -16.15
CA PRO A 173 -21.10 0.57 -15.16
C PRO A 173 -21.57 -0.78 -14.59
N SER A 174 -21.63 -1.82 -15.43
CA SER A 174 -21.99 -3.17 -15.01
C SER A 174 -20.98 -3.78 -14.03
N VAL A 175 -19.69 -3.54 -14.25
CA VAL A 175 -18.61 -4.01 -13.35
C VAL A 175 -18.63 -3.22 -12.05
N LEU A 176 -18.88 -1.92 -12.10
CA LEU A 176 -19.03 -1.09 -10.90
C LEU A 176 -20.20 -1.57 -10.03
N GLN A 177 -21.35 -1.89 -10.62
CA GLN A 177 -22.49 -2.45 -9.88
C GLN A 177 -22.14 -3.78 -9.21
N LEU A 178 -21.44 -4.67 -9.92
CA LEU A 178 -20.98 -5.94 -9.34
C LEU A 178 -20.01 -5.71 -8.17
N LEU A 179 -19.08 -4.77 -8.29
CA LEU A 179 -18.15 -4.41 -7.22
C LEU A 179 -18.90 -3.88 -5.99
N ILE A 180 -19.86 -2.97 -6.19
CA ILE A 180 -20.66 -2.40 -5.09
C ILE A 180 -21.48 -3.48 -4.40
N SER A 181 -22.10 -4.41 -5.15
CA SER A 181 -22.92 -5.48 -4.56
C SER A 181 -22.14 -6.41 -3.62
N LYS A 182 -20.81 -6.45 -3.72
CA LYS A 182 -19.95 -7.22 -2.79
C LYS A 182 -19.96 -6.62 -1.37
N TYR A 183 -20.15 -5.30 -1.27
CA TYR A 183 -20.12 -4.55 -0.01
C TYR A 183 -21.52 -4.22 0.49
N ASP A 184 -22.56 -4.67 -0.21
CA ASP A 184 -23.93 -4.60 0.26
C ASP A 184 -24.12 -5.61 1.40
N ASP A 185 -24.57 -5.12 2.55
CA ASP A 185 -24.85 -5.94 3.74
C ASP A 185 -26.27 -6.53 3.73
N GLY A 186 -27.04 -6.29 2.66
CA GLY A 186 -28.40 -6.77 2.50
C GLY A 186 -29.42 -6.05 3.39
N SER A 187 -29.02 -4.96 4.07
CA SER A 187 -29.90 -4.16 4.91
C SER A 187 -30.88 -3.29 4.11
N GLY A 188 -30.70 -3.20 2.78
CA GLY A 188 -31.43 -2.26 1.91
C GLY A 188 -30.98 -0.80 2.07
N SER A 189 -29.95 -0.56 2.88
CA SER A 189 -29.31 0.75 3.00
C SER A 189 -28.44 1.06 1.79
N ARG A 190 -28.08 2.34 1.62
CA ARG A 190 -27.10 2.73 0.58
C ARG A 190 -25.77 2.07 0.92
N VAL A 191 -25.13 1.46 -0.09
CA VAL A 191 -23.81 0.87 0.07
C VAL A 191 -22.78 1.97 0.24
N GLU A 192 -22.09 1.95 1.39
CA GLU A 192 -21.06 2.91 1.76
C GLU A 192 -19.82 2.16 2.23
N LEU A 193 -18.67 2.46 1.62
CA LEU A 193 -17.42 1.76 1.89
C LEU A 193 -16.64 2.53 2.97
N ASN A 194 -16.33 1.86 4.08
CA ASN A 194 -15.31 2.36 4.99
C ASN A 194 -13.91 2.31 4.32
N PHE A 195 -12.90 2.87 4.98
CA PHE A 195 -11.55 2.92 4.39
C PHE A 195 -10.97 1.55 4.04
N ASP A 196 -11.20 0.53 4.87
CA ASP A 196 -10.76 -0.85 4.60
C ASP A 196 -11.40 -1.41 3.33
N SER A 197 -12.73 -1.37 3.23
CA SER A 197 -13.48 -1.84 2.06
C SER A 197 -13.12 -1.05 0.79
N PHE A 198 -12.86 0.25 0.93
CA PHE A 198 -12.40 1.09 -0.17
C PHE A 198 -11.01 0.67 -0.68
N VAL A 199 -10.05 0.46 0.22
CA VAL A 199 -8.71 -0.03 -0.13
C VAL A 199 -8.80 -1.41 -0.76
N GLU A 200 -9.55 -2.34 -0.18
CA GLU A 200 -9.74 -3.69 -0.73
C GLU A 200 -10.29 -3.63 -2.16
N CYS A 201 -11.40 -2.89 -2.36
CA CYS A 201 -12.03 -2.70 -3.66
C CYS A 201 -11.04 -2.13 -4.68
N GLY A 202 -10.39 -1.03 -4.30
CA GLY A 202 -9.44 -0.32 -5.14
C GLY A 202 -8.25 -1.17 -5.56
N MET A 203 -7.66 -1.93 -4.63
CA MET A 203 -6.51 -2.79 -4.89
C MET A 203 -6.85 -3.98 -5.79
N ILE A 204 -8.03 -4.58 -5.62
CA ILE A 204 -8.51 -5.66 -6.50
C ILE A 204 -8.68 -5.13 -7.93
N VAL A 205 -9.39 -4.01 -8.09
CA VAL A 205 -9.66 -3.43 -9.40
C VAL A 205 -8.36 -3.01 -10.08
N LYS A 206 -7.49 -2.31 -9.35
CA LYS A 206 -6.19 -1.88 -9.87
C LYS A 206 -5.34 -3.09 -10.28
N GLY A 207 -5.20 -4.09 -9.41
CA GLY A 207 -4.36 -5.26 -9.68
C GLY A 207 -4.85 -6.10 -10.85
N LEU A 208 -6.16 -6.35 -10.95
CA LEU A 208 -6.75 -7.03 -12.11
C LEU A 208 -6.59 -6.22 -13.41
N THR A 209 -6.74 -4.89 -13.33
CA THR A 209 -6.53 -4.00 -14.48
C THR A 209 -5.08 -4.03 -14.95
N ASP A 210 -4.12 -3.96 -14.02
CA ASP A 210 -2.70 -4.01 -14.34
C ASP A 210 -2.33 -5.36 -14.98
N LYS A 211 -2.84 -6.46 -14.44
CA LYS A 211 -2.65 -7.79 -15.01
C LYS A 211 -3.29 -7.97 -16.39
N PHE A 212 -4.45 -7.36 -16.61
CA PHE A 212 -5.07 -7.35 -17.93
C PHE A 212 -4.23 -6.56 -18.94
N LYS A 213 -3.70 -5.39 -18.56
CA LYS A 213 -2.82 -4.56 -19.40
C LYS A 213 -1.53 -5.27 -19.79
N GLU A 214 -0.98 -6.14 -18.94
CA GLU A 214 0.16 -7.01 -19.30
C GLU A 214 -0.15 -7.96 -20.48
N ARG A 215 -1.44 -8.18 -20.79
CA ARG A 215 -1.91 -9.05 -21.88
C ARG A 215 -2.52 -8.28 -23.05
N ASP A 216 -3.04 -7.07 -22.82
CA ASP A 216 -3.51 -6.15 -23.85
C ASP A 216 -2.39 -5.22 -24.33
N LEU A 217 -1.37 -5.78 -24.98
CA LEU A 217 -0.19 -5.04 -25.44
C LEU A 217 -0.50 -3.94 -26.47
N ARG A 218 -1.68 -4.00 -27.10
CA ARG A 218 -2.12 -3.05 -28.12
C ARG A 218 -3.15 -2.05 -27.59
N TYR A 219 -3.51 -2.12 -26.30
CA TYR A 219 -4.51 -1.27 -25.66
C TYR A 219 -5.84 -1.25 -26.42
N THR A 220 -6.28 -2.40 -26.91
CA THR A 220 -7.53 -2.53 -27.67
C THR A 220 -8.74 -2.75 -26.77
N GLY A 221 -8.52 -2.98 -25.47
CA GLY A 221 -9.54 -3.42 -24.52
C GLY A 221 -9.85 -4.91 -24.63
N SER A 222 -9.00 -5.71 -25.30
CA SER A 222 -9.20 -7.14 -25.48
C SER A 222 -7.87 -7.90 -25.45
N ALA A 223 -7.87 -9.04 -24.74
CA ALA A 223 -6.70 -9.91 -24.63
C ALA A 223 -7.09 -11.39 -24.74
N THR A 224 -6.26 -12.18 -25.43
CA THR A 224 -6.40 -13.64 -25.47
C THR A 224 -5.47 -14.26 -24.44
N ILE A 225 -6.05 -15.00 -23.49
CA ILE A 225 -5.32 -15.69 -22.41
C ILE A 225 -5.77 -17.14 -22.35
N ASN A 226 -4.83 -18.06 -22.09
CA ASN A 226 -5.18 -19.45 -21.82
C ASN A 226 -5.69 -19.61 -20.38
N TYR A 227 -6.34 -20.74 -20.11
CA TYR A 227 -6.96 -21.00 -18.81
C TYR A 227 -5.97 -20.94 -17.65
N ASP A 228 -4.78 -21.51 -17.81
CA ASP A 228 -3.73 -21.52 -16.79
C ASP A 228 -3.28 -20.11 -16.41
N THR A 229 -3.06 -19.26 -17.41
CA THR A 229 -2.70 -17.85 -17.22
C THR A 229 -3.85 -17.07 -16.57
N PHE A 230 -5.09 -17.34 -16.98
CA PHE A 230 -6.27 -16.71 -16.38
C PHE A 230 -6.39 -17.07 -14.90
N MET A 231 -6.33 -18.36 -14.55
CA MET A 231 -6.45 -18.82 -13.16
C MET A 231 -5.33 -18.24 -12.29
N SER A 232 -4.07 -18.30 -12.75
CA SER A 232 -2.92 -17.73 -12.05
C SER A 232 -3.02 -16.22 -11.87
N MET A 233 -3.69 -15.52 -12.80
CA MET A 233 -3.94 -14.08 -12.73
C MET A 233 -5.01 -13.73 -11.68
N VAL A 234 -6.11 -14.49 -11.60
CA VAL A 234 -7.28 -14.10 -10.81
C VAL A 234 -7.31 -14.67 -9.40
N ILE A 235 -6.85 -15.92 -9.21
CA ILE A 235 -6.86 -16.62 -7.92
C ILE A 235 -6.30 -15.77 -6.77
N PRO A 236 -5.18 -15.04 -6.95
CA PRO A 236 -4.62 -14.30 -5.83
C PRO A 236 -5.48 -13.15 -5.30
N PHE A 237 -6.44 -12.66 -6.09
CA PHE A 237 -7.40 -11.63 -5.67
C PHE A 237 -8.62 -12.22 -4.93
N PHE A 238 -8.78 -13.54 -4.99
CA PHE A 238 -9.88 -14.28 -4.35
C PHE A 238 -9.46 -15.04 -3.10
N VAL A 239 -8.24 -15.59 -3.09
CA VAL A 239 -7.79 -16.47 -2.01
C VAL A 239 -7.48 -15.66 -0.77
N SER A 240 -8.50 -15.56 0.07
CA SER A 240 -8.32 -15.43 1.52
C SER A 240 -7.81 -16.79 1.97
N TYR A 241 -6.50 -16.96 2.21
CA TYR A 241 -6.03 -18.14 2.95
C TYR A 241 -6.79 -18.14 4.28
N ASN A 242 -7.39 -19.25 4.69
CA ASN A 242 -7.98 -19.36 6.04
C ASN A 242 -6.86 -19.52 7.05
#